data_AF-A0A941EM96-F1
#
_entry.id   AF-A0A941EM96-F1
#
_cell.length_a   1.000
_cell.length_b   1.000
_cell.length_c   1.000
_cell.angle_alpha   90.00
_cell.angle_beta   90.00
_cell.angle_gamma   90.00
#
_symmetry.space_group_name_H-M   'P 1'
#
loop_
_entity.id
_entity.type
_entity.pdbx_description
1 polymer ?
#
loop_
_entity_poly.entity_id
_entity_poly.type
_entity_poly.pdbx_seq_one_letter_code
_entity_poly.pdbx_strand_id
1 'polypeptide(L)'
;MTAPAFLPTLLSVLLIAAAGYTLWRLLVSPVLGLANDIEADAPLPPAGIATAGLLSNWAHTLPRAPWTALFAAAGCYFAARAVSVRADPRRRGRAAVHACGCAILVYAFLSGVGPSSVHGSTAGQYVMAGMPGMIVDSTIAFPALGLACVGVMAFYAVCVVARLSPAGVAAGSRAAFAPLSVEICRVLIAFALVYAILSMLV
;
A
#
# COMPACT_ATOMS: atom_id res chain seq x y z
N MET A 1 12.86 20.56 -2.23
CA MET A 1 11.62 20.84 -3.00
C MET A 1 10.47 20.31 -2.18
N THR A 2 9.54 21.16 -1.75
CA THR A 2 8.39 20.72 -0.95
C THR A 2 7.37 20.04 -1.86
N ALA A 3 6.93 18.82 -1.50
CA ALA A 3 5.86 18.15 -2.22
C ALA A 3 4.57 18.99 -2.12
N PRO A 4 3.67 18.95 -3.13
CA PRO A 4 2.44 19.71 -3.09
C PRO A 4 1.58 19.27 -1.89
N ALA A 5 1.06 20.24 -1.10
CA ALA A 5 0.32 19.96 0.13
C ALA A 5 -0.94 19.08 -0.06
N PHE A 6 -1.49 19.04 -1.28
CA PHE A 6 -2.66 18.22 -1.62
C PHE A 6 -2.33 16.78 -1.99
N LEU A 7 -1.05 16.46 -2.25
CA LEU A 7 -0.64 15.15 -2.76
C LEU A 7 -0.96 13.98 -1.81
N PRO A 8 -0.68 14.05 -0.49
CA PRO A 8 -1.05 12.98 0.44
C PRO A 8 -2.56 12.73 0.49
N THR A 9 -3.36 13.80 0.44
CA THR A 9 -4.83 13.73 0.42
C THR A 9 -5.33 13.06 -0.85
N LEU A 10 -4.82 13.48 -2.01
CA LEU A 10 -5.19 12.89 -3.30
C LEU A 10 -4.85 11.40 -3.35
N LEU A 11 -3.62 11.04 -2.94
CA LEU A 11 -3.19 9.65 -2.87
C LEU A 11 -4.06 8.83 -1.91
N SER A 12 -4.40 9.37 -0.75
CA SER A 12 -5.30 8.71 0.21
C SER A 12 -6.66 8.41 -0.42
N VAL A 13 -7.28 9.39 -1.10
CA VAL A 13 -8.57 9.20 -1.79
C VAL A 13 -8.47 8.14 -2.88
N LEU A 14 -7.40 8.17 -3.70
CA LEU A 14 -7.19 7.19 -4.76
C LEU A 14 -6.99 5.77 -4.21
N LEU A 15 -6.30 5.62 -3.07
CA LEU A 15 -6.11 4.32 -2.41
C LEU A 15 -7.41 3.76 -1.84
N ILE A 16 -8.27 4.61 -1.27
CA ILE A 16 -9.59 4.19 -0.79
C ILE A 16 -10.48 3.80 -1.97
N ALA A 17 -10.45 4.57 -3.06
CA ALA A 17 -11.15 4.21 -4.29
C ALA A 17 -10.64 2.88 -4.86
N ALA A 18 -9.33 2.64 -4.87
CA ALA A 18 -8.72 1.38 -5.29
C ALA A 18 -9.09 0.21 -4.37
N ALA A 19 -9.12 0.43 -3.05
CA ALA A 19 -9.56 -0.56 -2.08
C ALA A 19 -11.05 -0.91 -2.27
N GLY A 20 -11.90 0.10 -2.47
CA GLY A 20 -13.32 -0.10 -2.78
C GLY A 20 -13.53 -0.83 -4.11
N TYR A 21 -12.77 -0.47 -5.15
CA TYR A 21 -12.80 -1.14 -6.44
C TYR A 21 -12.38 -2.61 -6.35
N THR A 22 -11.27 -2.90 -5.67
CA THR A 22 -10.78 -4.28 -5.49
C THR A 22 -11.74 -5.11 -4.63
N LEU A 23 -12.34 -4.53 -3.58
CA LEU A 23 -13.38 -5.18 -2.79
C LEU A 23 -14.65 -5.46 -3.60
N TRP A 24 -15.15 -4.46 -4.33
CA TRP A 24 -16.28 -4.64 -5.24
C TRP A 24 -16.01 -5.77 -6.24
N ARG A 25 -14.84 -5.77 -6.87
CA ARG A 25 -14.45 -6.80 -7.82
C ARG A 25 -14.37 -8.18 -7.17
N LEU A 26 -13.82 -8.30 -5.97
CA LEU A 26 -13.79 -9.57 -5.23
C LEU A 26 -15.19 -10.14 -4.99
N LEU A 27 -16.15 -9.29 -4.62
CA LEU A 27 -17.52 -9.69 -4.30
C LEU A 27 -18.34 -9.99 -5.55
N VAL A 28 -18.11 -9.26 -6.65
CA VAL A 28 -18.97 -9.28 -7.83
C VAL A 28 -18.41 -10.19 -8.94
N SER A 29 -17.11 -10.44 -8.99
CA SER A 29 -16.50 -11.32 -10.00
C SER A 29 -17.09 -12.73 -10.02
N PRO A 30 -17.38 -13.40 -8.88
CA PRO A 30 -18.03 -14.70 -8.89
C PRO A 30 -19.42 -14.67 -9.54
N VAL A 31 -20.19 -13.62 -9.28
CA VAL A 31 -21.55 -13.43 -9.80
C VAL A 31 -21.53 -13.15 -11.30
N LEU A 32 -20.53 -12.41 -11.77
CA LEU A 32 -20.38 -12.04 -13.19
C LEU A 32 -19.57 -13.05 -14.01
N GLY A 33 -19.14 -14.18 -13.42
CA GLY A 33 -18.30 -15.17 -14.10
C GLY A 33 -16.94 -14.63 -14.55
N LEU A 34 -16.44 -13.57 -13.91
CA LEU A 34 -15.15 -12.96 -14.24
C LEU A 34 -14.02 -13.71 -13.55
N ALA A 35 -12.84 -13.73 -14.19
CA ALA A 35 -11.64 -14.28 -13.58
C ALA A 35 -11.32 -13.52 -12.28
N ASN A 36 -11.30 -14.26 -11.16
CA ASN A 36 -11.01 -13.75 -9.83
C ASN A 36 -9.86 -14.57 -9.24
N ASP A 37 -8.83 -13.90 -8.73
CA ASP A 37 -7.74 -14.55 -8.01
C ASP A 37 -7.80 -14.06 -6.57
N ILE A 38 -8.62 -14.73 -5.76
CA ILE A 38 -8.91 -14.32 -4.38
C ILE A 38 -7.62 -14.18 -3.57
N GLU A 39 -6.64 -15.07 -3.74
CA GLU A 39 -5.36 -15.00 -3.03
C GLU A 39 -4.57 -13.72 -3.39
N ALA A 40 -4.72 -13.23 -4.63
CA ALA A 40 -4.01 -12.07 -5.13
C ALA A 40 -4.77 -10.74 -4.92
N ASP A 41 -6.09 -10.82 -4.77
CA ASP A 41 -6.99 -9.67 -4.72
C ASP A 41 -7.42 -9.34 -3.28
N ALA A 42 -7.65 -10.35 -2.43
CA ALA A 42 -8.08 -10.18 -1.03
C ALA A 42 -7.14 -9.31 -0.16
N PRO A 43 -5.81 -9.29 -0.37
CA PRO A 43 -4.93 -8.42 0.40
C PRO A 43 -5.00 -6.94 -0.01
N LEU A 44 -5.56 -6.61 -1.18
CA LEU A 44 -5.50 -5.25 -1.73
C LEU A 44 -6.40 -4.26 -0.99
N PRO A 45 -7.66 -4.59 -0.62
CA PRO A 45 -8.47 -3.68 0.18
C PRO A 45 -7.81 -3.28 1.51
N PRO A 46 -7.37 -4.22 2.38
CA PRO A 46 -6.73 -3.83 3.64
C PRO A 46 -5.41 -3.09 3.41
N ALA A 47 -4.59 -3.48 2.42
CA ALA A 47 -3.35 -2.78 2.09
C ALA A 47 -3.59 -1.34 1.62
N GLY A 48 -4.61 -1.11 0.77
CA GLY A 48 -5.00 0.22 0.31
C GLY A 48 -5.49 1.10 1.45
N ILE A 49 -6.37 0.58 2.30
CA ILE A 49 -6.88 1.30 3.49
C ILE A 49 -5.74 1.65 4.45
N ALA A 50 -4.87 0.67 4.76
CA ALA A 50 -3.73 0.87 5.62
C ALA A 50 -2.78 1.95 5.07
N THR A 51 -2.44 1.88 3.78
CA THR A 51 -1.55 2.84 3.12
C THR A 51 -2.19 4.23 3.05
N ALA A 52 -3.50 4.33 2.80
CA ALA A 52 -4.23 5.59 2.86
C ALA A 52 -4.21 6.18 4.28
N GLY A 53 -4.36 5.33 5.29
CA GLY A 53 -4.17 5.67 6.69
C GLY A 53 -2.82 6.31 6.94
N LEU A 54 -1.72 5.70 6.47
CA LEU A 54 -0.35 6.23 6.63
C LEU A 54 -0.13 7.62 5.99
N LEU A 55 -1.01 8.06 5.07
CA LEU A 55 -0.86 9.31 4.33
C LEU A 55 -1.75 10.46 4.82
N SER A 56 -2.71 10.22 5.69
CA SER A 56 -3.66 11.26 6.12
C SER A 56 -3.93 11.24 7.61
N ASN A 57 -4.42 12.35 8.17
CA ASN A 57 -4.48 12.56 9.62
C ASN A 57 -5.42 11.59 10.36
N TRP A 58 -6.32 10.90 9.66
CA TRP A 58 -7.07 9.77 10.22
C TRP A 58 -6.19 8.54 10.54
N ALA A 59 -4.89 8.54 10.19
CA ALA A 59 -3.91 7.54 10.64
C ALA A 59 -3.99 7.32 12.15
N HIS A 60 -4.16 8.42 12.89
CA HIS A 60 -4.26 8.41 14.35
C HIS A 60 -5.48 7.67 14.86
N THR A 61 -6.52 7.51 14.04
CA THR A 61 -7.71 6.71 14.37
C THR A 61 -7.56 5.24 14.01
N LEU A 62 -6.55 4.85 13.23
CA LEU A 62 -6.28 3.46 12.89
C LEU A 62 -5.35 2.85 13.95
N PRO A 63 -5.83 1.87 14.74
CA PRO A 63 -5.00 1.26 15.76
C PRO A 63 -3.83 0.51 15.10
N ARG A 64 -2.60 0.98 15.30
CA ARG A 64 -1.40 0.44 14.63
C ARG A 64 -1.16 -1.03 14.94
N ALA A 65 -1.39 -1.44 16.19
CA ALA A 65 -1.17 -2.82 16.64
C ALA A 65 -1.98 -3.88 15.87
N PRO A 66 -3.32 -3.76 15.71
CA PRO A 66 -4.10 -4.73 14.94
C PRO A 66 -3.75 -4.72 13.45
N TRP A 67 -3.42 -3.57 12.85
CA TRP A 67 -2.92 -3.55 11.46
C TRP A 67 -1.59 -4.29 11.33
N THR A 68 -0.67 -4.05 12.27
CA THR A 68 0.61 -4.75 12.32
C THR A 68 0.41 -6.26 12.46
N ALA A 69 -0.47 -6.69 13.37
CA ALA A 69 -0.78 -8.10 13.57
C ALA A 69 -1.43 -8.73 12.33
N LEU A 70 -2.37 -8.03 11.68
CA LEU A 70 -3.02 -8.48 10.45
C LEU A 70 -2.00 -8.70 9.33
N PHE A 71 -1.13 -7.72 9.06
CA PHE A 71 -0.12 -7.83 8.02
C PHE A 71 0.98 -8.83 8.38
N ALA A 72 1.35 -8.97 9.65
CA ALA A 72 2.29 -10.00 10.08
C ALA A 72 1.72 -11.41 9.83
N ALA A 73 0.47 -11.65 10.22
CA ALA A 73 -0.22 -12.92 9.97
C ALA A 73 -0.36 -13.21 8.46
N ALA A 74 -0.77 -12.21 7.67
CA ALA A 74 -0.85 -12.33 6.22
C ALA A 74 0.54 -12.61 5.61
N GLY A 75 1.59 -11.93 6.08
CA GLY A 75 2.97 -12.15 5.66
C GLY A 75 3.44 -13.57 5.94
N CYS A 76 3.18 -14.09 7.14
CA CYS A 76 3.48 -15.49 7.49
C CYS A 76 2.73 -16.47 6.59
N TYR A 77 1.44 -16.22 6.32
CA TYR A 77 0.65 -17.03 5.39
C TYR A 77 1.26 -17.04 3.99
N PHE A 78 1.59 -15.87 3.43
CA PHE A 78 2.15 -15.77 2.09
C PHE A 78 3.56 -16.33 1.99
N ALA A 79 4.39 -16.20 3.04
CA ALA A 79 5.70 -16.84 3.11
C ALA A 79 5.58 -18.37 3.11
N ALA A 80 4.68 -18.92 3.94
CA ALA A 80 4.38 -20.35 3.95
C ALA A 80 3.81 -20.82 2.60
N ARG A 81 2.97 -20.00 1.96
CA ARG A 81 2.43 -20.27 0.62
C ARG A 81 3.53 -20.32 -0.43
N ALA A 82 4.46 -19.38 -0.43
CA ALA A 82 5.60 -19.36 -1.34
C ALA A 82 6.49 -20.61 -1.19
N VAL A 83 6.59 -21.17 0.01
CA VAL A 83 7.31 -22.41 0.30
C VAL A 83 6.52 -23.64 -0.13
N SER A 84 5.20 -23.67 0.04
CA SER A 84 4.37 -24.83 -0.33
C SER A 84 4.15 -24.98 -1.84
N VAL A 85 4.08 -23.87 -2.59
CA VAL A 85 3.88 -23.89 -4.05
C VAL A 85 5.19 -23.84 -4.85
N ARG A 86 6.28 -24.41 -4.32
CA ARG A 86 7.62 -24.37 -4.93
C ARG A 86 7.68 -24.87 -6.38
N ALA A 87 6.81 -25.79 -6.76
CA ALA A 87 6.74 -26.34 -8.12
C ALA A 87 6.14 -25.37 -9.15
N ASP A 88 5.37 -24.36 -8.72
CA ASP A 88 4.79 -23.34 -9.60
C ASP A 88 5.52 -21.99 -9.38
N PRO A 89 6.50 -21.63 -10.24
CA PRO A 89 7.29 -20.42 -10.06
C PRO A 89 6.44 -19.14 -10.13
N ARG A 90 5.30 -19.16 -10.84
CA ARG A 90 4.42 -17.99 -10.95
C ARG A 90 3.63 -17.77 -9.67
N ARG A 91 3.05 -18.84 -9.09
CA ARG A 91 2.37 -18.75 -7.79
C ARG A 91 3.33 -18.43 -6.66
N ARG A 92 4.52 -19.04 -6.67
CA ARG A 92 5.58 -18.76 -5.70
C ARG A 92 6.02 -17.30 -5.74
N GLY A 93 6.28 -16.77 -6.93
CA GLY A 93 6.67 -15.36 -7.12
C GLY A 93 5.61 -14.40 -6.57
N ARG A 94 4.33 -14.64 -6.87
CA ARG A 94 3.23 -13.82 -6.36
C ARG A 94 3.10 -13.87 -4.83
N ALA A 95 3.15 -15.06 -4.25
CA ALA A 95 3.11 -15.22 -2.81
C ALA A 95 4.31 -14.53 -2.13
N ALA A 96 5.52 -14.62 -2.71
CA ALA A 96 6.70 -13.91 -2.20
C ALA A 96 6.52 -12.38 -2.25
N VAL A 97 5.96 -11.84 -3.35
CA VAL A 97 5.67 -10.41 -3.47
C VAL A 97 4.68 -9.95 -2.40
N HIS A 98 3.60 -10.70 -2.15
CA HIS A 98 2.64 -10.37 -1.09
C HIS A 98 3.28 -10.44 0.30
N ALA A 99 4.13 -11.44 0.56
CA ALA A 99 4.88 -11.53 1.82
C ALA A 99 5.79 -10.30 2.01
N CYS A 100 6.51 -9.87 0.97
CA CYS A 100 7.33 -8.66 0.99
C CYS A 100 6.48 -7.40 1.26
N GLY A 101 5.37 -7.22 0.55
CA GLY A 101 4.46 -6.08 0.78
C GLY A 101 3.92 -6.03 2.21
N CYS A 102 3.55 -7.18 2.77
CA CYS A 102 3.14 -7.30 4.17
C CYS A 102 4.26 -6.91 5.14
N ALA A 103 5.48 -7.38 4.90
CA ALA A 103 6.64 -7.03 5.73
C ALA A 103 6.94 -5.52 5.72
N ILE A 104 6.77 -4.86 4.57
CA ILE A 104 6.96 -3.40 4.45
C ILE A 104 5.87 -2.65 5.20
N LEU A 105 4.61 -3.11 5.16
CA LEU A 105 3.53 -2.50 5.95
C LEU A 105 3.76 -2.69 7.45
N VAL A 106 4.19 -3.88 7.90
CA VAL A 106 4.60 -4.14 9.29
C VAL A 106 5.70 -3.17 9.70
N TYR A 107 6.74 -3.03 8.87
CA TYR A 107 7.81 -2.06 9.09
C TYR A 107 7.28 -0.63 9.22
N ALA A 108 6.41 -0.19 8.30
CA ALA A 108 5.87 1.16 8.29
C ALA A 108 5.08 1.46 9.58
N PHE A 109 4.25 0.51 10.04
CA PHE A 109 3.51 0.66 11.29
C PHE A 109 4.40 0.66 12.53
N LEU A 110 5.38 -0.24 12.61
CA LEU A 110 6.32 -0.33 13.73
C LEU A 110 7.26 0.88 13.80
N SER A 111 7.65 1.42 12.65
CA SER A 111 8.57 2.56 12.55
C SER A 111 7.87 3.92 12.71
N GLY A 112 6.57 3.92 13.00
CA GLY A 112 5.81 5.14 13.24
C GLY A 112 5.53 5.98 12.00
N VAL A 113 5.65 5.41 10.78
CA VAL A 113 5.32 6.12 9.54
C VAL A 113 3.89 6.66 9.64
N GLY A 114 3.72 7.92 9.31
CA GLY A 114 2.46 8.65 9.41
C GLY A 114 2.71 10.14 9.27
N PRO A 115 1.72 10.95 8.88
CA PRO A 115 1.94 12.37 8.60
C PRO A 115 2.48 13.11 9.83
N SER A 116 3.65 13.74 9.66
CA SER A 116 4.24 14.67 10.61
C SER A 116 3.48 16.00 10.47
N SER A 117 2.39 16.15 11.23
CA SER A 117 1.62 17.40 11.41
C SER A 117 1.83 18.46 10.32
N VAL A 118 1.10 18.36 9.21
CA VAL A 118 1.17 19.39 8.17
C VAL A 118 0.54 20.66 8.72
N HIS A 119 1.36 21.70 8.87
CA HIS A 119 0.92 23.07 9.08
C HIS A 119 -0.06 23.45 7.97
N GLY A 120 -1.34 23.62 8.31
CA GLY A 120 -2.34 24.19 7.40
C GLY A 120 -3.52 23.28 7.04
N SER A 121 -4.31 22.85 8.03
CA SER A 121 -5.75 22.61 7.81
C SER A 121 -6.56 23.01 9.04
N THR A 122 -7.60 23.80 8.79
CA THR A 122 -8.42 24.60 9.69
C THR A 122 -9.44 23.82 10.54
N ALA A 123 -9.34 22.50 10.64
CA ALA A 123 -10.39 21.67 11.24
C ALA A 123 -9.93 20.76 12.40
N GLY A 124 -8.80 21.04 13.04
CA GLY A 124 -8.28 20.20 14.12
C GLY A 124 -7.45 20.91 15.19
N GLN A 125 -7.47 22.24 15.28
CA GLN A 125 -6.90 22.94 16.43
C GLN A 125 -7.87 22.91 17.61
N TYR A 126 -7.97 21.75 18.25
CA TYR A 126 -8.14 21.69 19.70
C TYR A 126 -6.81 21.30 20.34
N VAL A 127 -5.74 21.98 19.94
CA VAL A 127 -4.51 22.04 20.74
C VAL A 127 -4.67 23.27 21.61
N MET A 128 -4.83 23.06 22.91
CA MET A 128 -4.90 24.08 23.95
C MET A 128 -3.86 25.18 23.68
N ALA A 129 -4.35 26.42 23.48
CA ALA A 129 -3.53 27.61 23.38
C ALA A 129 -2.73 27.77 24.68
N GLY A 130 -1.44 27.42 24.67
CA GLY A 130 -0.57 27.64 25.83
C GLY A 130 0.53 26.60 26.08
N MET A 131 0.64 25.52 25.30
CA MET A 131 1.76 24.58 25.44
C MET A 131 2.84 24.81 24.36
N PRO A 132 4.01 25.36 24.71
CA PRO A 132 5.19 25.34 23.84
C PRO A 132 5.80 23.93 23.91
N GLY A 133 5.18 22.99 23.20
CA GLY A 133 5.63 21.61 23.07
C GLY A 133 6.13 21.35 21.66
N MET A 134 7.41 21.60 21.46
CA MET A 134 8.26 21.08 20.37
C MET A 134 7.73 19.76 19.77
N ILE A 135 7.17 19.79 18.56
CA ILE A 135 7.03 18.58 17.73
C ILE A 135 8.37 18.40 17.03
N VAL A 136 9.34 17.85 17.75
CA VAL A 136 10.63 17.45 17.16
C VAL A 136 10.41 16.14 16.42
N ASP A 137 10.54 16.21 15.11
CA ASP A 137 10.98 15.18 14.18
C ASP A 137 10.90 13.73 14.68
N SER A 138 9.77 13.08 14.38
CA SER A 138 9.74 11.62 14.36
C SER A 138 10.52 11.12 13.14
N THR A 139 11.84 11.11 13.25
CA THR A 139 12.71 10.33 12.36
C THR A 139 12.28 8.87 12.45
N ILE A 140 12.14 8.20 11.31
CA ILE A 140 11.89 6.76 11.27
C ILE A 140 13.01 6.06 12.07
N ALA A 141 12.62 5.16 12.98
CA ALA A 141 13.55 4.41 13.83
C ALA A 141 14.65 3.63 13.07
N PHE A 142 14.44 3.31 11.78
CA PHE A 142 15.38 2.52 10.96
C PHE A 142 15.45 3.04 9.51
N PRO A 143 16.09 4.19 9.26
CA PRO A 143 16.02 4.86 7.95
C PRO A 143 16.64 4.05 6.80
N ALA A 144 17.73 3.32 7.07
CA ALA A 144 18.36 2.43 6.08
C ALA A 144 17.45 1.29 5.63
N LEU A 145 16.67 0.71 6.56
CA LEU A 145 15.67 -0.30 6.24
C LEU A 145 14.54 0.30 5.41
N GLY A 146 14.11 1.53 5.72
CA GLY A 146 13.15 2.28 4.92
C GLY A 146 13.59 2.48 3.47
N LEU A 147 14.85 2.87 3.25
CA LEU A 147 15.42 2.99 1.89
C LEU A 147 15.46 1.65 1.16
N ALA A 148 15.81 0.55 1.85
CA ALA A 148 15.76 -0.78 1.26
C ALA A 148 14.32 -1.16 0.83
N CYS A 149 13.33 -0.89 1.68
CA CYS A 149 11.92 -1.08 1.35
C CYS A 149 11.50 -0.26 0.12
N VAL A 150 11.92 1.01 0.04
CA VAL A 150 11.68 1.87 -1.12
C VAL A 150 12.28 1.29 -2.39
N GLY A 151 13.54 0.83 -2.33
CA GLY A 151 14.22 0.20 -3.47
C GLY A 151 13.49 -1.04 -3.98
N VAL A 152 13.04 -1.91 -3.07
CA VAL A 152 12.26 -3.11 -3.41
C VAL A 152 10.92 -2.74 -4.07
N MET A 153 10.20 -1.76 -3.53
CA MET A 153 8.90 -1.34 -4.05
C MET A 153 9.01 -0.63 -5.40
N ALA A 154 10.05 0.20 -5.59
CA ALA A 154 10.33 0.85 -6.87
C ALA A 154 10.69 -0.19 -7.94
N PHE A 155 11.57 -1.15 -7.62
CA PHE A 155 11.90 -2.25 -8.52
C PHE A 155 10.66 -3.08 -8.89
N TYR A 156 9.81 -3.38 -7.91
CA TYR A 156 8.53 -4.05 -8.14
C TYR A 156 7.63 -3.26 -9.09
N ALA A 157 7.41 -1.95 -8.85
CA ALA A 157 6.58 -1.10 -9.69
C ALA A 157 7.10 -1.05 -11.13
N VAL A 158 8.41 -0.88 -11.34
CA VAL A 158 9.05 -0.91 -12.66
C VAL A 158 8.81 -2.26 -13.34
N CYS A 159 8.99 -3.38 -12.63
CA CYS A 159 8.76 -4.71 -13.17
C CYS A 159 7.31 -4.93 -13.59
N VAL A 160 6.33 -4.41 -12.83
CA VAL A 160 4.91 -4.50 -13.18
C VAL A 160 4.60 -3.62 -14.39
N VAL A 161 5.03 -2.35 -14.39
CA VAL A 161 4.82 -1.41 -15.50
C VAL A 161 5.45 -1.93 -16.80
N ALA A 162 6.66 -2.49 -16.75
CA ALA A 162 7.32 -3.08 -17.91
C ALA A 162 6.53 -4.27 -18.49
N ARG A 163 5.81 -5.02 -17.66
CA ARG A 163 4.91 -6.12 -18.10
C ARG A 163 3.58 -5.61 -18.66
N LEU A 164 3.15 -4.41 -18.28
CA LEU A 164 1.95 -3.77 -18.82
C LEU A 164 2.20 -3.15 -20.20
N SER A 165 3.42 -2.65 -20.47
CA SER A 165 3.79 -1.98 -21.73
C SER A 165 3.65 -2.80 -23.03
N PRO A 166 3.78 -4.14 -23.08
CA PRO A 166 3.60 -4.91 -24.31
C PRO A 166 2.16 -5.39 -24.59
N ALA A 167 1.18 -5.16 -23.70
CA ALA A 167 -0.18 -5.72 -23.84
C ALA A 167 -1.18 -4.81 -24.61
N GLY A 168 -0.81 -3.56 -24.91
CA GLY A 168 -1.72 -2.53 -25.42
C GLY A 168 -2.15 -2.66 -26.89
N VAL A 169 -1.58 -3.58 -27.68
CA VAL A 169 -1.85 -3.65 -29.13
C VAL A 169 -2.81 -4.79 -29.51
N ALA A 170 -3.11 -5.75 -28.62
CA ALA A 170 -3.88 -6.96 -29.00
C ALA A 170 -5.11 -7.31 -28.13
N ALA A 171 -5.38 -6.62 -27.02
CA ALA A 171 -6.36 -7.08 -26.03
C ALA A 171 -7.73 -6.35 -26.11
N GLY A 172 -8.51 -6.65 -27.15
CA GLY A 172 -9.89 -6.16 -27.31
C GLY A 172 -10.96 -6.90 -26.47
N SER A 173 -10.60 -7.71 -25.47
CA SER A 173 -11.58 -8.48 -24.68
C SER A 173 -11.73 -7.96 -23.25
N ARG A 174 -12.98 -7.85 -22.77
CA ARG A 174 -13.31 -7.52 -21.35
C ARG A 174 -12.61 -8.45 -20.34
N ALA A 175 -12.26 -9.67 -20.75
CA ALA A 175 -11.52 -10.64 -19.95
C ALA A 175 -10.07 -10.21 -19.65
N ALA A 176 -9.45 -9.40 -20.53
CA ALA A 176 -8.09 -8.90 -20.35
C ALA A 176 -8.03 -7.60 -19.50
N PHE A 177 -9.13 -6.86 -19.37
CA PHE A 177 -9.21 -5.64 -18.56
C PHE A 177 -9.18 -5.91 -17.06
N ALA A 178 -9.81 -7.01 -16.61
CA ALA A 178 -9.91 -7.38 -15.19
C ALA A 178 -8.56 -7.61 -14.48
N PRO A 179 -7.56 -8.30 -15.07
CA PRO A 179 -6.24 -8.41 -14.45
C PRO A 179 -5.44 -7.10 -14.51
N LEU A 180 -5.62 -6.29 -15.56
CA LEU A 180 -4.85 -5.06 -15.76
C LEU A 180 -5.21 -3.97 -14.73
N SER A 181 -6.49 -3.80 -14.42
CA SER A 181 -6.94 -2.81 -13.42
C SER A 181 -6.42 -3.11 -12.01
N VAL A 182 -6.29 -4.39 -11.65
CA VAL A 182 -5.73 -4.83 -10.36
C VAL A 182 -4.24 -4.52 -10.26
N GLU A 183 -3.47 -4.76 -11.32
CA GLU A 183 -2.04 -4.42 -11.34
C GLU A 183 -1.83 -2.91 -11.21
N ILE A 184 -2.70 -2.09 -11.81
CA ILE A 184 -2.70 -0.63 -11.60
C ILE A 184 -2.93 -0.29 -10.12
N CYS A 185 -3.90 -0.91 -9.46
CA CYS A 185 -4.12 -0.70 -8.02
C CYS A 185 -2.90 -1.09 -7.18
N ARG A 186 -2.21 -2.19 -7.51
CA ARG A 186 -0.97 -2.59 -6.81
C ARG A 186 0.15 -1.59 -6.98
N VAL A 187 0.35 -1.11 -8.21
CA VAL A 187 1.35 -0.09 -8.51
C VAL A 187 1.05 1.20 -7.76
N LEU A 188 -0.22 1.63 -7.71
CA LEU A 188 -0.65 2.79 -6.95
C LEU A 188 -0.36 2.64 -5.44
N ILE A 189 -0.72 1.51 -4.85
CA ILE A 189 -0.41 1.20 -3.44
C ILE A 189 1.11 1.24 -3.20
N ALA A 190 1.89 0.69 -4.13
CA ALA A 190 3.33 0.66 -4.00
C ALA A 190 3.96 2.07 -4.05
N PHE A 191 3.54 2.91 -4.99
CA PHE A 191 4.00 4.30 -5.07
C PHE A 191 3.60 5.11 -3.85
N ALA A 192 2.37 4.95 -3.37
CA ALA A 192 1.91 5.63 -2.17
C ALA A 192 2.73 5.24 -0.93
N LEU A 193 3.08 3.96 -0.79
CA LEU A 193 3.90 3.49 0.33
C LEU A 193 5.34 4.00 0.23
N VAL A 194 5.91 4.04 -0.98
CA VAL A 194 7.22 4.68 -1.24
C VAL A 194 7.18 6.15 -0.84
N TYR A 195 6.15 6.88 -1.25
CA TYR A 195 5.97 8.28 -0.89
C TYR A 195 5.86 8.46 0.63
N ALA A 196 5.03 7.65 1.31
CA ALA A 196 4.87 7.70 2.76
C ALA A 196 6.21 7.52 3.49
N ILE A 197 7.00 6.51 3.10
CA ILE A 197 8.30 6.24 3.72
C ILE A 197 9.29 7.37 3.42
N LEU A 198 9.41 7.81 2.17
CA LEU A 198 10.35 8.87 1.78
C LEU A 198 10.01 10.21 2.46
N SER A 199 8.74 10.54 2.63
CA SER A 199 8.30 11.78 3.29
C SER A 199 8.71 11.89 4.77
N MET A 200 9.18 10.79 5.36
CA MET A 200 9.68 10.72 6.74
C MET A 200 11.21 10.56 6.81
N LEU A 201 11.88 10.36 5.67
CA LEU A 201 13.34 10.19 5.57
C LEU A 201 14.06 11.48 5.14
N VAL A 202 13.33 12.39 4.48
CA VAL A 202 13.85 13.61 3.83
C VAL A 202 13.07 14.81 4.34
#